data_AF-A0AAE0FWE4-F1
#
_entry.id   AF-A0AAE0FWE4-F1
#
_cell.length_a   1.000
_cell.length_b   1.000
_cell.length_c   1.000
_cell.angle_alpha   90.00
_cell.angle_beta   90.00
_cell.angle_gamma   90.00
#
_symmetry.space_group_name_H-M   'P 1'
#
loop_
_entity.id
_entity.type
_entity.pdbx_description
1 polymer ?
#
loop_
_entity_poly.entity_id
_entity_poly.type
_entity_poly.pdbx_seq_one_letter_code
_entity_poly.pdbx_strand_id
1 'polypeptide(L)'
;MDMSRFNDLAPEKAVEEILRCCGSTQFAQKLAAARPYGSFEELITASRNIWKNEVCVTEWLAAFKAHPRIGDVDSLRKKFATTADWCEGEQSAAMRSANEDVINGLAQGNTDYEAKFGFIFIICATGKPAGVILDALRARLPNSPHHELKLAALEQQKITEIRLQKLLGCEAPPVTATAAAANRSLGTLGAHLSPAPAAAPTAPKRAPITTHVLDISIGRPAEGIPVTLEKMMVPGDATTFEHIGKGVTDADGRIGTLLEPGSTRQ
;
A
#
# COMPACT_ATOMS: atom_id res chain seq x y z
N MET A 1 -14.34 -10.52 -21.23
CA MET A 1 -13.59 -11.61 -21.90
C MET A 1 -13.36 -12.69 -20.87
N ASP A 2 -13.33 -13.98 -21.15
CA ASP A 2 -12.96 -14.97 -20.13
C ASP A 2 -11.44 -15.27 -20.16
N MET A 3 -10.95 -16.06 -19.19
CA MET A 3 -9.52 -16.36 -19.06
C MET A 3 -8.98 -17.14 -20.27
N SER A 4 -9.74 -18.09 -20.81
CA SER A 4 -9.31 -18.87 -21.98
C SER A 4 -9.08 -17.94 -23.16
N ARG A 5 -10.06 -17.09 -23.48
CA ARG A 5 -9.96 -16.15 -24.58
C ARG A 5 -8.82 -15.14 -24.36
N PHE A 6 -8.55 -14.73 -23.13
CA PHE A 6 -7.41 -13.87 -22.82
C PHE A 6 -6.06 -14.58 -23.05
N ASN A 7 -5.94 -15.85 -22.69
CA ASN A 7 -4.76 -16.66 -22.96
C ASN A 7 -4.52 -16.85 -24.47
N ASP A 8 -5.60 -16.96 -25.26
CA ASP A 8 -5.54 -17.19 -26.71
C ASP A 8 -5.33 -15.90 -27.54
N LEU A 9 -5.34 -14.71 -26.93
CA LEU A 9 -5.06 -13.47 -27.65
C LEU A 9 -3.66 -13.48 -28.27
N ALA A 10 -3.55 -12.97 -29.50
CA ALA A 10 -2.26 -12.61 -30.08
C ALA A 10 -1.45 -11.74 -29.10
N PRO A 11 -0.11 -11.92 -29.00
CA PRO A 11 0.73 -11.22 -28.04
C PRO A 11 0.48 -9.70 -27.99
N GLU A 12 0.37 -9.06 -29.16
CA GLU A 12 0.17 -7.61 -29.30
C GLU A 12 -1.20 -7.19 -28.74
N LYS A 13 -2.23 -8.00 -28.97
CA LYS A 13 -3.59 -7.73 -28.45
C LYS A 13 -3.68 -7.92 -26.95
N ALA A 14 -2.98 -8.89 -26.39
CA ALA A 14 -2.91 -9.03 -24.94
C ALA A 14 -2.21 -7.83 -24.28
N VAL A 15 -1.11 -7.36 -24.88
CA VAL A 15 -0.42 -6.15 -24.42
C VAL A 15 -1.35 -4.92 -24.50
N GLU A 16 -2.09 -4.75 -25.59
CA GLU A 16 -3.08 -3.66 -25.72
C GLU A 16 -4.15 -3.70 -24.62
N GLU A 17 -4.72 -4.86 -24.31
CA GLU A 17 -5.74 -4.99 -23.25
C GLU A 17 -5.16 -4.72 -21.85
N ILE A 18 -3.94 -5.20 -21.58
CA ILE A 18 -3.27 -4.93 -20.30
C ILE A 18 -2.88 -3.45 -20.18
N LEU A 19 -2.45 -2.81 -21.26
CA LEU A 19 -2.13 -1.37 -21.29
C LEU A 19 -3.33 -0.50 -20.94
N ARG A 20 -4.55 -0.90 -21.34
CA ARG A 20 -5.79 -0.22 -20.91
C ARG A 20 -6.03 -0.35 -19.41
N CYS A 21 -5.55 -1.42 -18.79
CA CYS A 21 -5.63 -1.62 -17.34
C CYS A 21 -4.56 -0.81 -16.59
N CYS A 22 -3.32 -0.82 -17.08
CA CYS A 22 -2.17 -0.13 -16.50
C CYS A 22 -1.30 0.48 -17.60
N GLY A 23 -1.07 1.80 -17.58
CA GLY A 23 -0.32 2.51 -18.62
C GLY A 23 1.19 2.26 -18.66
N SER A 24 1.69 1.22 -17.98
CA SER A 24 3.08 0.79 -18.06
C SER A 24 3.24 -0.21 -19.20
N THR A 25 4.11 0.12 -20.14
CA THR A 25 4.36 -0.73 -21.32
C THR A 25 5.14 -1.97 -20.94
N GLN A 26 6.16 -1.85 -20.10
CA GLN A 26 6.97 -2.98 -19.67
C GLN A 26 6.15 -3.96 -18.82
N PHE A 27 5.31 -3.45 -17.93
CA PHE A 27 4.37 -4.27 -17.15
C PHE A 27 3.45 -5.06 -18.08
N ALA A 28 2.84 -4.39 -19.07
CA ALA A 28 1.92 -5.02 -20.00
C ALA A 28 2.59 -6.11 -20.84
N GLN A 29 3.81 -5.85 -21.33
CA GLN A 29 4.61 -6.84 -22.07
C GLN A 29 4.94 -8.07 -21.21
N LYS A 30 5.43 -7.87 -19.99
CA LYS A 30 5.79 -8.97 -19.08
C LYS A 30 4.56 -9.80 -18.69
N LEU A 31 3.45 -9.15 -18.34
CA LEU A 31 2.22 -9.85 -17.98
C LEU A 31 1.58 -10.57 -19.17
N ALA A 32 1.69 -10.02 -20.39
CA ALA A 32 1.24 -10.71 -21.60
C ALA A 32 2.13 -11.92 -21.94
N ALA A 33 3.44 -11.83 -21.71
CA ALA A 33 4.40 -12.89 -21.97
C ALA A 33 4.34 -14.05 -20.96
N ALA A 34 3.84 -13.79 -19.75
CA ALA A 34 3.67 -14.82 -18.71
C ALA A 34 2.39 -15.66 -18.87
N ARG A 35 1.59 -15.44 -19.92
CA ARG A 35 0.48 -16.31 -20.29
C ARG A 35 1.00 -17.70 -20.75
N PRO A 36 0.22 -18.77 -20.62
CA PRO A 36 -1.17 -18.80 -20.14
C PRO A 36 -1.28 -18.80 -18.61
N TYR A 37 -2.39 -18.24 -18.10
CA TYR A 37 -2.76 -18.32 -16.68
C TYR A 37 -3.83 -19.39 -16.46
N GLY A 38 -3.68 -20.21 -15.42
CA GLY A 38 -4.66 -21.22 -15.02
C GLY A 38 -5.85 -20.65 -14.23
N SER A 39 -5.69 -19.49 -13.58
CA SER A 39 -6.78 -18.84 -12.84
C SER A 39 -6.60 -17.33 -12.72
N PHE A 40 -7.67 -16.62 -12.32
CA PHE A 40 -7.59 -15.19 -12.00
C PHE A 40 -6.62 -14.91 -10.84
N GLU A 41 -6.55 -15.79 -9.85
CA GLU A 41 -5.62 -15.67 -8.73
C GLU A 41 -4.16 -15.73 -9.19
N GLU A 42 -3.85 -16.63 -10.14
CA GLU A 42 -2.52 -16.75 -10.72
C GLU A 42 -2.13 -15.50 -11.52
N LEU A 43 -3.03 -14.97 -12.34
CA LEU A 43 -2.84 -13.70 -13.04
C LEU A 43 -2.54 -12.55 -12.09
N ILE A 44 -3.30 -12.43 -10.99
CA ILE A 44 -3.11 -11.36 -10.01
C ILE A 44 -1.80 -11.54 -9.24
N THR A 45 -1.42 -12.78 -8.94
CA THR A 45 -0.14 -13.09 -8.31
C THR A 45 1.03 -12.70 -9.21
N ALA A 46 0.98 -13.07 -10.50
CA ALA A 46 1.97 -12.66 -11.49
C ALA A 46 2.03 -11.13 -11.65
N SER A 47 0.87 -10.48 -11.76
CA SER A 47 0.72 -9.02 -11.81
C SER A 47 1.41 -8.33 -10.63
N ARG A 48 1.12 -8.75 -9.39
CA ARG A 48 1.77 -8.19 -8.19
C ARG A 48 3.27 -8.39 -8.19
N ASN A 49 3.76 -9.56 -8.59
CA ASN A 49 5.19 -9.85 -8.66
C ASN A 49 5.91 -8.94 -9.66
N ILE A 50 5.39 -8.89 -10.90
CA ILE A 50 5.96 -8.08 -11.97
C ILE A 50 5.99 -6.60 -11.57
N TRP A 51 4.87 -6.09 -11.05
CA TRP A 51 4.74 -4.69 -10.65
C TRP A 51 5.73 -4.29 -9.54
N LYS A 52 5.95 -5.18 -8.58
CA LYS A 52 6.80 -4.91 -7.42
C LYS A 52 8.29 -5.13 -7.70
N ASN A 53 8.62 -6.17 -8.45
CA ASN A 53 9.98 -6.72 -8.48
C ASN A 53 10.64 -6.60 -9.86
N GLU A 54 9.88 -6.45 -10.94
CA GLU A 54 10.42 -6.56 -12.30
C GLU A 54 10.33 -5.28 -13.12
N VAL A 55 9.47 -4.33 -12.72
CA VAL A 55 9.39 -3.02 -13.37
C VAL A 55 10.03 -1.95 -12.51
N CYS A 56 10.71 -1.01 -13.16
CA CYS A 56 11.41 0.07 -12.48
C CYS A 56 10.51 1.29 -12.25
N VAL A 57 11.02 2.28 -11.52
CA VAL A 57 10.28 3.50 -11.17
C VAL A 57 9.76 4.27 -12.38
N THR A 58 10.46 4.27 -13.52
CA THR A 58 10.00 4.98 -14.72
C THR A 58 8.70 4.38 -15.26
N GLU A 59 8.51 3.07 -15.11
CA GLU A 59 7.29 2.37 -15.49
C GLU A 59 6.13 2.67 -14.54
N TRP A 60 6.41 2.82 -13.24
CA TRP A 60 5.42 3.32 -12.29
C TRP A 60 4.94 4.73 -12.67
N LEU A 61 5.87 5.64 -12.96
CA LEU A 61 5.54 7.01 -13.38
C LEU A 61 4.78 7.06 -14.70
N ALA A 62 5.12 6.19 -15.66
CA ALA A 62 4.37 6.05 -16.91
C ALA A 62 2.91 5.63 -16.65
N ALA A 63 2.70 4.65 -15.76
CA ALA A 63 1.36 4.23 -15.37
C ALA A 63 0.57 5.35 -14.67
N PHE A 64 1.22 6.17 -13.83
CA PHE A 64 0.57 7.30 -13.17
C PHE A 64 0.14 8.36 -14.18
N LYS A 65 1.01 8.67 -15.14
CA LYS A 65 0.74 9.66 -16.21
C LYS A 65 -0.43 9.25 -17.11
N ALA A 66 -0.70 7.96 -17.25
CA ALA A 66 -1.79 7.44 -18.06
C ALA A 66 -3.19 7.67 -17.45
N HIS A 67 -3.29 8.14 -16.20
CA HIS A 67 -4.59 8.49 -15.63
C HIS A 67 -5.06 9.87 -16.09
N PRO A 68 -6.37 10.05 -16.29
CA PRO A 68 -6.94 11.37 -16.50
C PRO A 68 -6.56 12.29 -15.34
N ARG A 69 -6.07 13.49 -15.65
CA ARG A 69 -5.83 14.52 -14.64
C ARG A 69 -7.15 14.85 -13.94
N ILE A 70 -7.14 14.75 -12.63
CA ILE A 70 -8.22 15.20 -11.76
C ILE A 70 -7.73 16.50 -11.14
N GLY A 71 -8.06 17.63 -11.76
CA GLY A 71 -7.57 18.94 -11.30
C GLY A 71 -8.61 20.04 -11.37
N ASP A 72 -9.63 19.89 -12.21
CA ASP A 72 -10.68 20.88 -12.34
C ASP A 72 -11.94 20.50 -11.56
N VAL A 73 -12.55 21.49 -10.92
CA VAL A 73 -13.71 21.38 -10.03
C VAL A 73 -14.88 20.71 -10.76
N ASP A 74 -15.11 21.01 -12.03
CA ASP A 74 -16.23 20.42 -12.77
C ASP A 74 -16.01 18.95 -13.10
N SER A 75 -14.76 18.53 -13.31
CA SER A 75 -14.39 17.11 -13.49
C SER A 75 -14.60 16.32 -12.20
N LEU A 76 -14.24 16.91 -11.06
CA LEU A 76 -14.41 16.35 -9.73
C LEU A 76 -15.88 16.22 -9.37
N ARG A 77 -16.68 17.28 -9.60
CA ARG A 77 -18.13 17.26 -9.42
C ARG A 77 -18.77 16.12 -10.20
N LYS A 78 -18.48 15.97 -11.49
CA LYS A 78 -19.02 14.88 -12.31
C LYS A 78 -18.63 13.50 -11.78
N LYS A 79 -17.39 13.35 -11.30
CA LYS A 79 -16.88 12.07 -10.79
C LYS A 79 -17.55 11.65 -9.48
N PHE A 80 -17.92 12.60 -8.63
CA PHE A 80 -18.51 12.34 -7.32
C PHE A 80 -20.03 12.60 -7.25
N ALA A 81 -20.63 13.12 -8.32
CA ALA A 81 -22.08 13.37 -8.42
C ALA A 81 -22.90 12.10 -8.13
N THR A 82 -22.50 10.95 -8.67
CA THR A 82 -23.18 9.66 -8.44
C THR A 82 -23.08 9.14 -7.02
N THR A 83 -22.18 9.69 -6.19
CA THR A 83 -22.11 9.37 -4.75
C THR A 83 -22.99 10.31 -3.92
N ALA A 84 -23.40 11.46 -4.49
CA ALA A 84 -24.26 12.45 -3.86
C ALA A 84 -25.77 12.14 -4.04
N ASP A 85 -26.13 11.28 -5.00
CA ASP A 85 -27.52 10.91 -5.31
C ASP A 85 -28.21 10.08 -4.20
N TRP A 86 -27.52 9.72 -3.12
CA TRP A 86 -28.13 9.00 -1.98
C TRP A 86 -28.99 9.87 -1.06
N CYS A 87 -29.11 11.18 -1.32
CA CYS A 87 -29.94 12.09 -0.53
C CYS A 87 -30.65 13.13 -1.42
N GLU A 88 -31.63 12.71 -2.21
CA GLU A 88 -32.47 13.61 -3.03
C GLU A 88 -33.51 14.42 -2.21
N GLY A 89 -33.72 14.13 -0.91
CA GLY A 89 -34.86 14.69 -0.16
C GLY A 89 -34.64 15.96 0.68
N GLU A 90 -33.44 16.19 1.25
CA GLU A 90 -33.24 17.21 2.31
C GLU A 90 -31.82 17.83 2.34
N GLN A 91 -31.29 18.28 1.20
CA GLN A 91 -29.96 18.92 1.20
C GLN A 91 -30.01 20.36 1.71
N SER A 92 -29.80 20.53 3.02
CA SER A 92 -29.59 21.83 3.66
C SER A 92 -28.43 22.60 2.98
N ALA A 93 -28.43 23.93 3.09
CA ALA A 93 -27.35 24.76 2.55
C ALA A 93 -25.97 24.36 3.10
N ALA A 94 -25.91 23.89 4.34
CA ALA A 94 -24.68 23.43 5.01
C ALA A 94 -24.13 22.11 4.40
N MET A 95 -24.99 21.20 3.96
CA MET A 95 -24.54 19.95 3.31
C MET A 95 -23.98 20.21 1.91
N ARG A 96 -24.61 21.14 1.17
CA ARG A 96 -24.12 21.59 -0.14
C ARG A 96 -22.78 22.32 -0.03
N SER A 97 -22.61 23.20 0.96
CA SER A 97 -21.33 23.86 1.20
C SER A 97 -20.24 22.88 1.61
N ALA A 98 -20.54 21.90 2.48
CA ALA A 98 -19.57 20.87 2.86
C ALA A 98 -19.09 20.04 1.66
N ASN A 99 -19.97 19.72 0.71
CA ASN A 99 -19.58 19.05 -0.53
C ASN A 99 -18.68 19.93 -1.41
N GLU A 100 -18.99 21.22 -1.56
CA GLU A 100 -18.17 22.16 -2.30
C GLU A 100 -16.78 22.37 -1.67
N ASP A 101 -16.70 22.47 -0.35
CA ASP A 101 -15.43 22.57 0.39
C ASP A 101 -14.56 21.32 0.18
N VAL A 102 -15.17 20.13 0.11
CA VAL A 102 -14.47 18.88 -0.19
C VAL A 102 -13.94 18.89 -1.63
N ILE A 103 -14.74 19.31 -2.60
CA ILE A 103 -14.29 19.39 -4.01
C ILE A 103 -13.15 20.41 -4.17
N ASN A 104 -13.29 21.60 -3.59
CA ASN A 104 -12.26 22.63 -3.62
C ASN A 104 -10.98 22.17 -2.91
N GLY A 105 -11.12 21.49 -1.77
CA GLY A 105 -10.00 20.88 -1.06
C GLY A 105 -9.28 19.83 -1.90
N LEU A 106 -10.00 19.02 -2.68
CA LEU A 106 -9.40 18.04 -3.59
C LEU A 106 -8.67 18.72 -4.76
N ALA A 107 -9.25 19.77 -5.35
CA ALA A 107 -8.63 20.51 -6.45
C ALA A 107 -7.31 21.16 -6.00
N GLN A 108 -7.33 21.88 -4.88
CA GLN A 108 -6.13 22.46 -4.29
C GLN A 108 -5.12 21.39 -3.91
N GLY A 109 -5.58 20.35 -3.22
CA GLY A 109 -4.73 19.25 -2.80
C GLY A 109 -4.03 18.52 -3.95
N ASN A 110 -4.71 18.31 -5.07
CA ASN A 110 -4.11 17.72 -6.26
C ASN A 110 -3.02 18.61 -6.86
N THR A 111 -3.23 19.94 -6.83
CA THR A 111 -2.25 20.93 -7.29
C THR A 111 -1.01 20.91 -6.41
N ASP A 112 -1.19 20.96 -5.09
CA ASP A 112 -0.09 20.93 -4.11
C ASP A 112 0.68 19.60 -4.18
N TYR A 113 -0.04 18.49 -4.37
CA TYR A 113 0.53 17.16 -4.48
C TYR A 113 1.41 17.04 -5.74
N GLU A 114 0.90 17.44 -6.90
CA GLU A 114 1.67 17.38 -8.15
C GLU A 114 2.89 18.31 -8.10
N ALA A 115 2.74 19.50 -7.51
CA ALA A 115 3.86 20.44 -7.32
C ALA A 115 4.95 19.86 -6.41
N LYS A 116 4.59 19.15 -5.33
CA LYS A 116 5.55 18.57 -4.39
C LYS A 116 6.23 17.31 -4.93
N PHE A 117 5.45 16.38 -5.48
CA PHE A 117 5.94 15.04 -5.81
C PHE A 117 6.32 14.85 -7.28
N GLY A 118 5.90 15.76 -8.17
CA GLY A 118 6.17 15.69 -9.61
C GLY A 118 5.32 14.66 -10.36
N PHE A 119 4.31 14.08 -9.71
CA PHE A 119 3.31 13.20 -10.31
C PHE A 119 1.96 13.40 -9.64
N ILE A 120 0.88 13.04 -10.33
CA ILE A 120 -0.49 13.22 -9.86
C ILE A 120 -0.81 12.33 -8.64
N PHE A 121 -1.80 12.72 -7.84
CA PHE A 121 -2.27 11.89 -6.72
C PHE A 121 -2.94 10.60 -7.21
N ILE A 122 -2.36 9.45 -6.83
CA ILE A 122 -2.90 8.13 -7.14
C ILE A 122 -3.54 7.52 -5.90
N ILE A 123 -4.82 7.15 -6.04
CA ILE A 123 -5.60 6.42 -5.03
C ILE A 123 -6.66 5.54 -5.70
N CYS A 124 -6.84 4.33 -5.19
CA CYS A 124 -7.95 3.47 -5.55
C CYS A 124 -9.24 4.01 -4.92
N ALA A 125 -9.97 4.83 -5.70
CA ALA A 125 -11.18 5.52 -5.26
C ALA A 125 -12.45 4.64 -5.23
N THR A 126 -12.39 3.40 -5.72
CA THR A 126 -13.56 2.51 -5.78
C THR A 126 -14.20 2.35 -4.39
N GLY A 127 -15.47 2.75 -4.28
CA GLY A 127 -16.25 2.66 -3.04
C GLY A 127 -15.88 3.68 -1.95
N LYS A 128 -15.05 4.69 -2.25
CA LYS A 128 -14.65 5.71 -1.27
C LYS A 128 -15.40 7.03 -1.50
N PRO A 129 -15.98 7.65 -0.45
CA PRO A 129 -16.57 8.97 -0.57
C PRO A 129 -15.48 10.04 -0.75
N ALA A 130 -15.86 11.19 -1.35
CA ALA A 130 -14.93 12.27 -1.68
C ALA A 130 -14.16 12.81 -0.45
N GLY A 131 -14.83 12.95 0.70
CA GLY A 131 -14.20 13.40 1.94
C GLY A 131 -13.07 12.47 2.41
N VAL A 132 -13.27 11.16 2.33
CA VAL A 132 -12.23 10.16 2.67
C VAL A 132 -11.04 10.25 1.73
N ILE A 133 -11.26 10.59 0.45
CA ILE A 133 -10.18 10.79 -0.52
C ILE A 133 -9.40 12.07 -0.20
N LEU A 134 -10.10 13.15 0.18
CA LEU A 134 -9.48 14.41 0.58
C LEU A 134 -8.62 14.23 1.85
N ASP A 135 -9.13 13.52 2.84
CA ASP A 135 -8.38 13.23 4.07
C ASP A 135 -7.15 12.38 3.77
N ALA A 136 -7.27 11.37 2.90
CA ALA A 136 -6.14 10.57 2.46
C ALA A 136 -5.09 11.40 1.71
N LEU A 137 -5.53 12.34 0.86
CA LEU A 137 -4.63 13.26 0.17
C LEU A 137 -3.88 14.14 1.17
N ARG A 138 -4.60 14.78 2.10
CA ARG A 138 -4.03 15.65 3.13
C ARG A 138 -3.06 14.90 4.04
N ALA A 139 -3.38 13.68 4.42
CA ALA A 139 -2.51 12.84 5.24
C ALA A 139 -1.22 12.41 4.52
N ARG A 140 -1.25 12.34 3.17
CA ARG A 140 -0.10 11.93 2.35
C ARG A 140 0.77 13.11 1.90
N LEU A 141 0.23 14.32 1.85
CA LEU A 141 0.99 15.53 1.49
C LEU A 141 2.28 15.72 2.31
N PRO A 142 2.34 15.45 3.63
CA PRO A 142 3.57 15.58 4.41
C PRO A 142 4.65 14.53 4.10
N ASN A 143 4.32 13.43 3.42
CA ASN A 143 5.24 12.32 3.19
C ASN A 143 6.53 12.74 2.46
N SER A 144 7.58 11.94 2.62
CA SER A 144 8.78 12.04 1.79
C SER A 144 8.48 11.52 0.37
N PRO A 145 9.09 12.10 -0.68
CA PRO A 145 8.82 11.68 -2.06
C PRO A 145 9.00 10.19 -2.32
N HIS A 146 10.03 9.57 -1.72
CA HIS A 146 10.27 8.14 -1.86
C HIS A 146 9.20 7.27 -1.18
N HIS A 147 8.73 7.67 0.00
CA HIS A 147 7.63 6.95 0.66
C HIS A 147 6.34 7.08 -0.15
N GLU A 148 6.07 8.28 -0.65
CA GLU A 148 4.86 8.57 -1.41
C GLU A 148 4.82 7.85 -2.75
N LEU A 149 5.95 7.77 -3.45
CA LEU A 149 6.10 7.00 -4.69
C LEU A 149 5.70 5.53 -4.48
N LYS A 150 6.13 4.92 -3.36
CA LYS A 150 5.77 3.53 -3.01
C LYS A 150 4.28 3.40 -2.72
N LEU A 151 3.69 4.34 -1.98
CA LEU A 151 2.25 4.35 -1.71
C LEU A 151 1.44 4.48 -3.00
N ALA A 152 1.82 5.41 -3.89
CA ALA A 152 1.19 5.59 -5.19
C ALA A 152 1.28 4.32 -6.04
N ALA A 153 2.43 3.62 -6.03
CA ALA A 153 2.59 2.35 -6.71
C ALA A 153 1.67 1.24 -6.15
N LEU A 154 1.48 1.19 -4.83
CA LEU A 154 0.54 0.25 -4.21
C LEU A 154 -0.92 0.56 -4.57
N GLU A 155 -1.30 1.85 -4.61
CA GLU A 155 -2.63 2.25 -5.04
C GLU A 155 -2.86 1.96 -6.54
N GLN A 156 -1.85 2.18 -7.38
CA GLN A 156 -1.88 1.82 -8.80
C GLN A 156 -2.09 0.32 -9.01
N GLN A 157 -1.45 -0.53 -8.19
CA GLN A 157 -1.64 -1.97 -8.25
C GLN A 157 -3.10 -2.35 -7.96
N LYS A 158 -3.72 -1.78 -6.93
CA LYS A 158 -5.15 -2.02 -6.61
C LYS A 158 -6.07 -1.65 -7.78
N ILE A 159 -5.81 -0.51 -8.41
CA ILE A 159 -6.58 -0.06 -9.59
C ILE A 159 -6.40 -1.05 -10.75
N THR A 160 -5.18 -1.53 -10.96
CA THR A 160 -4.85 -2.50 -12.01
C THR A 160 -5.60 -3.81 -11.79
N GLU A 161 -5.63 -4.33 -10.55
CA GLU A 161 -6.34 -5.56 -10.19
C GLU A 161 -7.85 -5.44 -10.48
N ILE A 162 -8.48 -4.34 -10.08
CA ILE A 162 -9.91 -4.07 -10.37
C ILE A 162 -10.17 -3.98 -11.87
N ARG A 163 -9.24 -3.39 -12.64
CA ARG A 163 -9.40 -3.27 -14.11
C ARG A 163 -9.21 -4.62 -14.81
N LEU A 164 -8.23 -5.43 -14.40
CA LEU A 164 -8.04 -6.80 -14.90
C LEU A 164 -9.25 -7.67 -14.58
N GLN A 165 -9.80 -7.52 -13.39
CA GLN A 165 -11.02 -8.21 -12.97
C GLN A 165 -12.20 -7.88 -13.90
N LYS A 166 -12.42 -6.59 -14.19
CA LYS A 166 -13.48 -6.13 -15.10
C LYS A 166 -13.25 -6.62 -16.54
N LEU A 167 -12.01 -6.57 -17.02
CA LEU A 167 -11.63 -7.08 -18.34
C LEU A 167 -12.03 -8.56 -18.50
N LEU A 168 -11.78 -9.34 -17.44
CA LEU A 168 -12.04 -10.78 -17.41
C LEU A 168 -13.47 -11.18 -17.03
N GLY A 169 -14.33 -10.22 -16.69
CA GLY A 169 -15.70 -10.51 -16.25
C GLY A 169 -15.75 -11.41 -15.01
N CYS A 170 -14.65 -11.56 -14.27
CA CYS A 170 -14.60 -12.30 -13.03
C CYS A 170 -15.24 -11.44 -11.95
N GLU A 171 -16.52 -11.66 -11.66
CA GLU A 171 -17.13 -11.03 -10.50
C GLU A 171 -16.31 -11.43 -9.26
N ALA A 172 -15.90 -10.42 -8.48
CA ALA A 172 -15.43 -10.70 -7.14
C ALA A 172 -16.69 -11.14 -6.41
N PRO A 173 -16.62 -12.13 -5.51
CA PRO A 173 -17.70 -12.30 -4.55
C PRO A 173 -18.00 -10.91 -3.96
N PRO A 174 -19.29 -10.56 -3.76
CA PRO A 174 -19.67 -9.24 -3.29
C PRO A 174 -18.81 -8.92 -2.09
N VAL A 175 -18.14 -7.77 -2.13
CA VAL A 175 -17.50 -7.20 -0.94
C VAL A 175 -18.65 -6.73 -0.05
N THR A 176 -19.41 -7.68 0.49
CA THR A 176 -19.97 -7.51 1.81
C THR A 176 -18.79 -7.15 2.67
N ALA A 177 -18.90 -6.03 3.37
CA ALA A 177 -17.98 -5.63 4.40
C ALA A 177 -17.92 -6.76 5.44
N THR A 178 -17.12 -7.78 5.17
CA THR A 178 -16.64 -8.69 6.17
C THR A 178 -15.37 -8.06 6.67
N ALA A 179 -15.54 -7.26 7.72
CA ALA A 179 -14.57 -7.02 8.76
C ALA A 179 -14.07 -8.34 9.43
N ALA A 180 -13.98 -9.44 8.68
CA ALA A 180 -13.70 -10.80 9.15
C ALA A 180 -12.45 -11.41 8.49
N ALA A 181 -11.94 -10.87 7.37
CA ALA A 181 -10.63 -11.27 6.85
C ALA A 181 -9.47 -10.53 7.52
N ALA A 182 -9.72 -9.37 8.13
CA ALA A 182 -8.80 -8.68 9.02
C ALA A 182 -8.80 -9.23 10.47
N ASN A 183 -9.71 -10.18 10.79
CA ASN A 183 -9.88 -10.73 12.14
C ASN A 183 -9.61 -12.23 12.28
N ARG A 184 -9.07 -12.90 11.25
CA ARG A 184 -8.57 -14.29 11.41
C ARG A 184 -7.27 -14.40 12.22
N SER A 185 -6.71 -13.27 12.65
CA SER A 185 -5.60 -13.22 13.61
C SER A 185 -6.05 -13.04 15.08
N LEU A 186 -7.35 -13.04 15.36
CA LEU A 186 -7.91 -12.90 16.71
C LEU A 186 -8.78 -14.08 17.19
N GLY A 187 -9.11 -15.04 16.31
CA GLY A 187 -9.85 -16.26 16.69
C GLY A 187 -8.98 -17.35 17.35
N THR A 188 -7.68 -17.38 17.06
CA THR A 188 -6.72 -18.29 17.70
C THR A 188 -6.30 -17.83 19.11
N LEU A 189 -6.74 -16.64 19.54
CA LEU A 189 -6.45 -16.09 20.87
C LEU A 189 -7.52 -16.42 21.93
N GLY A 190 -8.61 -17.12 21.58
CA GLY A 190 -9.65 -17.53 22.52
C GLY A 190 -9.44 -18.92 23.16
N ALA A 191 -8.62 -19.79 22.57
CA ALA A 191 -8.48 -21.18 23.05
C ALA A 191 -7.53 -21.34 24.25
N HIS A 192 -6.87 -20.26 24.71
CA HIS A 192 -5.88 -20.30 25.80
C HIS A 192 -6.37 -19.69 27.12
N LEU A 193 -7.64 -19.31 27.24
CA LEU A 193 -8.20 -18.69 28.45
C LEU A 193 -8.95 -19.66 29.39
N SER A 194 -8.89 -20.97 29.14
CA SER A 194 -9.32 -21.98 30.14
C SER A 194 -8.09 -22.61 30.79
N PRO A 195 -7.97 -22.62 32.13
CA PRO A 195 -6.77 -23.14 32.79
C PRO A 195 -6.84 -24.67 32.91
N ALA A 196 -5.73 -25.35 32.60
CA ALA A 196 -5.45 -26.73 32.99
C ALA A 196 -3.92 -26.90 33.21
N PRO A 197 -3.49 -27.82 34.09
CA PRO A 197 -2.50 -27.51 35.13
C PRO A 197 -1.02 -27.80 34.77
N ALA A 198 -0.16 -27.06 35.48
CA ALA A 198 1.25 -27.25 35.82
C ALA A 198 2.12 -28.27 35.04
N ALA A 199 3.14 -27.78 34.32
CA ALA A 199 4.60 -27.98 34.59
C ALA A 199 5.50 -27.51 33.42
N ALA A 200 6.71 -27.06 33.76
CA ALA A 200 7.81 -26.46 32.97
C ALA A 200 8.37 -27.30 31.77
N PRO A 201 9.25 -26.78 30.86
CA PRO A 201 10.16 -25.62 30.96
C PRO A 201 10.09 -24.56 29.84
N THR A 202 10.67 -23.40 30.14
CA THR A 202 10.52 -22.09 29.47
C THR A 202 11.40 -21.92 28.22
N ALA A 203 10.79 -21.52 27.10
CA ALA A 203 11.46 -20.98 25.92
C ALA A 203 11.90 -19.51 26.14
N PRO A 204 12.98 -19.02 25.49
CA PRO A 204 13.49 -17.66 25.70
C PRO A 204 12.50 -16.62 25.14
N LYS A 205 12.20 -15.60 25.95
CA LYS A 205 11.41 -14.44 25.52
C LYS A 205 12.21 -13.65 24.48
N ARG A 206 11.59 -13.25 23.36
CA ARG A 206 12.27 -12.48 22.29
C ARG A 206 12.42 -11.01 22.70
N ALA A 207 13.52 -10.38 22.28
CA ALA A 207 13.75 -8.95 22.50
C ALA A 207 12.68 -8.08 21.78
N PRO A 208 12.28 -6.95 22.39
CA PRO A 208 11.22 -6.09 21.85
C PRO A 208 11.65 -5.23 20.66
N ILE A 209 12.94 -4.96 20.50
CA ILE A 209 13.51 -4.24 19.35
C ILE A 209 14.44 -5.19 18.61
N THR A 210 14.26 -5.27 17.29
CA THR A 210 15.10 -6.10 16.40
C THR A 210 15.68 -5.22 15.29
N THR A 211 16.92 -5.51 14.89
CA THR A 211 17.64 -4.80 13.84
C THR A 211 18.17 -5.80 12.83
N HIS A 212 18.21 -5.41 11.55
CA HIS A 212 18.75 -6.20 10.44
C HIS A 212 19.66 -5.32 9.56
N VAL A 213 20.85 -5.81 9.24
CA VAL A 213 21.84 -5.10 8.42
C VAL A 213 22.07 -5.88 7.13
N LEU A 214 21.96 -5.19 5.99
CA LEU A 214 22.13 -5.74 4.65
C LEU A 214 23.26 -5.00 3.94
N ASP A 215 24.22 -5.74 3.37
CA ASP A 215 25.22 -5.19 2.46
C ASP A 215 24.64 -5.11 1.04
N ILE A 216 24.32 -3.89 0.59
CA ILE A 216 23.72 -3.63 -0.72
C ILE A 216 24.72 -3.81 -1.88
N SER A 217 26.03 -3.83 -1.61
CA SER A 217 27.05 -3.99 -2.65
C SER A 217 27.12 -5.43 -3.16
N ILE A 218 26.80 -6.39 -2.30
CA ILE A 218 26.82 -7.83 -2.59
C ILE A 218 25.45 -8.51 -2.43
N GLY A 219 24.43 -7.77 -1.98
CA GLY A 219 23.05 -8.25 -1.86
C GLY A 219 22.86 -9.34 -0.78
N ARG A 220 23.65 -9.32 0.30
CA ARG A 220 23.65 -10.35 1.35
C ARG A 220 23.55 -9.74 2.75
N PRO A 221 23.02 -10.46 3.75
CA PRO A 221 23.04 -10.00 5.14
C PRO A 221 24.48 -9.73 5.60
N ALA A 222 24.67 -8.64 6.33
CA ALA A 222 25.98 -8.24 6.83
C ALA A 222 26.19 -8.86 8.22
N GLU A 223 26.96 -9.94 8.27
CA GLU A 223 27.37 -10.62 9.50
C GLU A 223 28.52 -9.86 10.19
N GLY A 224 28.55 -9.88 11.52
CA GLY A 224 29.68 -9.34 12.29
C GLY A 224 29.70 -7.81 12.46
N ILE A 225 28.62 -7.11 12.10
CA ILE A 225 28.51 -5.66 12.23
C ILE A 225 28.17 -5.27 13.67
N PRO A 226 29.01 -4.49 14.38
CA PRO A 226 28.68 -4.00 15.70
C PRO A 226 27.62 -2.89 15.61
N VAL A 227 26.60 -2.99 16.46
CA VAL A 227 25.50 -2.02 16.54
C VAL A 227 25.28 -1.61 17.99
N THR A 228 25.11 -0.31 18.21
CA THR A 228 24.83 0.30 19.50
C THR A 228 23.46 0.99 19.44
N LEU A 229 22.61 0.73 20.43
CA LEU A 229 21.32 1.40 20.62
C LEU A 229 21.48 2.46 21.71
N GLU A 230 21.10 3.70 21.39
CA GLU A 230 21.11 4.83 22.31
C GLU A 230 19.78 5.58 22.27
N LYS A 231 19.33 6.06 23.42
CA LYS A 231 18.13 6.89 23.56
C LYS A 231 18.55 8.35 23.59
N MET A 232 18.09 9.10 22.61
CA MET A 232 18.29 10.55 22.58
C MET A 232 17.38 11.22 23.62
N MET A 233 17.96 12.04 24.47
CA MET A 233 17.27 12.89 25.43
C MET A 233 17.54 14.35 25.09
N VAL A 234 16.52 15.19 25.22
CA VAL A 234 16.64 16.64 24.98
C VAL A 234 16.11 17.40 26.19
N PRO A 235 16.84 17.45 27.31
CA PRO A 235 16.50 18.31 28.43
C PRO A 235 16.91 19.77 28.12
N GLY A 236 15.94 20.60 27.72
CA GLY A 236 16.18 21.99 27.33
C GLY A 236 16.77 22.12 25.92
N ASP A 237 17.82 22.93 25.76
CA ASP A 237 18.49 23.18 24.45
C ASP A 237 19.70 22.27 24.17
N ALA A 238 19.95 21.26 25.01
CA ALA A 238 21.08 20.33 24.85
C ALA A 238 20.61 18.92 24.46
N THR A 239 21.25 18.32 23.46
CA THR A 239 21.04 16.92 23.07
C THR A 239 22.04 16.02 23.80
N THR A 240 21.53 15.05 24.57
CA THR A 240 22.34 14.00 25.21
C THR A 240 21.89 12.62 24.76
N PHE A 241 22.80 11.64 24.78
CA PHE A 241 22.51 10.26 24.39
C PHE A 241 22.75 9.33 25.59
N GLU A 242 21.75 8.52 25.92
CA GLU A 242 21.83 7.47 26.94
C GLU A 242 22.03 6.12 26.26
N HIS A 243 23.05 5.37 26.66
CA HIS A 243 23.31 4.05 26.09
C HIS A 243 22.28 3.01 26.59
N ILE A 244 21.64 2.31 25.65
CA ILE A 244 20.55 1.35 25.93
C ILE A 244 20.98 -0.09 25.71
N GLY A 245 21.85 -0.36 24.73
CA GLY A 245 22.33 -1.72 24.47
C GLY A 245 23.31 -1.80 23.30
N LYS A 246 23.95 -2.95 23.14
CA LYS A 246 24.84 -3.23 22.02
C LYS A 246 24.76 -4.69 21.59
N GLY A 247 25.05 -4.95 20.33
CA GLY A 247 25.10 -6.31 19.78
C GLY A 247 25.89 -6.38 18.49
N VAL A 248 26.06 -7.59 17.99
CA VAL A 248 26.73 -7.87 16.73
C VAL A 248 25.77 -8.68 15.87
N THR A 249 25.68 -8.37 14.58
CA THR A 249 24.80 -9.09 13.66
C THR A 249 25.24 -10.54 13.46
N ASP A 250 24.26 -11.45 13.44
CA ASP A 250 24.45 -12.87 13.10
C ASP A 250 24.58 -13.09 11.58
N ALA A 251 24.66 -14.37 11.16
CA ALA A 251 24.75 -14.75 9.75
C ALA A 251 23.51 -14.37 8.91
N ASP A 252 22.36 -14.10 9.54
CA ASP A 252 21.17 -13.53 8.90
C ASP A 252 21.15 -12.00 8.99
N GLY A 253 22.26 -11.37 9.39
CA GLY A 253 22.38 -9.91 9.55
C GLY A 253 21.55 -9.35 10.70
N ARG A 254 21.02 -10.19 11.61
CA ARG A 254 20.09 -9.78 12.67
C ARG A 254 20.75 -9.64 14.02
N ILE A 255 20.13 -8.85 14.89
CA ILE A 255 20.47 -8.81 16.31
C ILE A 255 19.21 -9.08 17.14
N GLY A 256 19.23 -10.19 17.89
CA GLY A 256 18.13 -10.64 18.74
C GLY A 256 18.25 -10.27 20.22
N THR A 257 19.34 -9.59 20.62
CA THR A 257 19.73 -9.37 22.02
C THR A 257 19.97 -7.90 22.38
N LEU A 258 19.54 -6.94 21.54
CA LEU A 258 19.77 -5.50 21.78
C LEU A 258 19.10 -4.98 23.05
N LEU A 259 18.05 -5.67 23.53
CA LEU A 259 17.31 -5.32 24.73
C LEU A 259 16.85 -6.59 25.45
N GLU A 260 16.94 -6.57 26.77
CA GLU A 260 16.39 -7.64 27.61
C GLU A 260 14.87 -7.76 27.39
N PRO A 261 14.31 -8.97 27.28
CA PRO A 261 12.89 -9.16 27.06
C PRO A 261 12.04 -8.55 28.19
N GLY A 262 11.20 -7.57 27.85
CA GLY A 262 10.31 -6.88 28.81
C GLY A 262 10.82 -5.53 29.34
N SER A 263 11.96 -5.04 28.83
CA SER A 263 12.59 -3.77 29.22
C SER A 263 11.87 -2.50 28.73
N THR A 264 10.84 -2.59 27.88
CA THR A 264 10.16 -1.41 27.29
C THR A 264 9.06 -0.80 28.17
N ARG A 265 8.97 -1.17 29.45
CA ARG A 265 8.06 -0.52 30.43
C ARG A 265 8.83 0.37 31.39
N GLN A 266 9.25 1.55 30.92
CA GLN A 266 9.47 2.75 31.75
C GLN A 266 9.17 4.00 30.92
#